data_AF-A0A2D5VNS1-F1
#
_entry.id   AF-A0A2D5VNS1-F1
#
_cell.length_a   1.000
_cell.length_b   1.000
_cell.length_c   1.000
_cell.angle_alpha   90.00
_cell.angle_beta   90.00
_cell.angle_gamma   90.00
#
_symmetry.space_group_name_H-M   'P 1'
#
loop_
_entity.id
_entity.type
_entity.pdbx_description
1 polymer ?
#
loop_
_entity_poly.entity_id
_entity_poly.type
_entity_poly.pdbx_seq_one_letter_code
_entity_poly.pdbx_strand_id
1 'polypeptide(L)'
;MGIAATLEKAERSILKSFGIAAVFTTYDGQTYELTVAPEGELNTAEADDFRANLKNRRYSCLASDIPGSWRDSTLTVGGRTFNVIDVDIDDYNVSALLRVE
;
A
#
# COMPACT_ATOMS: atom_id res chain seq x y z
N MET A 1 -20.91 10.98 -15.94
CA MET A 1 -19.43 11.03 -15.98
C MET A 1 -18.96 10.97 -14.54
N GLY A 2 -18.37 9.83 -14.18
CA GLY A 2 -18.49 9.24 -12.85
C GLY A 2 -17.50 9.77 -11.83
N ILE A 3 -18.02 10.07 -10.65
CA ILE A 3 -17.28 10.39 -9.42
C ILE A 3 -16.09 9.45 -9.15
N ALA A 4 -16.20 8.16 -9.51
CA ALA A 4 -15.13 7.17 -9.37
C ALA A 4 -13.86 7.52 -10.18
N ALA A 5 -13.99 8.02 -11.41
CA ALA A 5 -12.83 8.39 -12.23
C ALA A 5 -12.12 9.66 -11.71
N THR A 6 -12.88 10.56 -11.07
CA THR A 6 -12.31 11.74 -10.41
C THR A 6 -11.59 11.37 -9.12
N LEU A 7 -12.14 10.44 -8.33
CA LEU A 7 -11.52 9.90 -7.12
C LEU A 7 -10.21 9.15 -7.45
N GLU A 8 -10.21 8.27 -8.44
CA GLU A 8 -8.99 7.56 -8.86
C GLU A 8 -7.89 8.51 -9.31
N LYS A 9 -8.25 9.56 -10.04
CA LYS A 9 -7.29 10.58 -10.45
C LYS A 9 -6.73 11.36 -9.26
N ALA A 10 -7.54 11.61 -8.22
CA ALA A 10 -7.11 12.27 -7.00
C ALA A 10 -6.15 11.38 -6.18
N GLU A 11 -6.50 10.12 -5.94
CA GLU A 11 -5.63 9.17 -5.24
C GLU A 11 -4.32 8.94 -5.97
N ARG A 12 -4.36 8.72 -7.29
CA ARG A 12 -3.15 8.62 -8.11
C ARG A 12 -2.28 9.86 -8.00
N SER A 13 -2.89 11.05 -7.89
CA SER A 13 -2.15 12.31 -7.71
C SER A 13 -1.51 12.42 -6.33
N ILE A 14 -2.19 11.94 -5.28
CA ILE A 14 -1.64 11.88 -3.91
C ILE A 14 -0.46 10.92 -3.86
N LEU A 15 -0.64 9.70 -4.39
CA LEU A 15 0.42 8.69 -4.47
C LEU A 15 1.61 9.18 -5.32
N LYS A 16 1.36 9.91 -6.41
CA LYS A 16 2.46 10.50 -7.19
C LYS A 16 3.25 11.58 -6.44
N SER A 17 2.62 12.25 -5.47
CA SER A 17 3.23 13.36 -4.73
C SER A 17 3.87 12.92 -3.41
N PHE A 18 3.28 11.93 -2.73
CA PHE A 18 3.67 11.49 -1.39
C PHE A 18 3.95 9.99 -1.29
N GLY A 19 3.68 9.23 -2.35
CA GLY A 19 3.91 7.81 -2.38
C GLY A 19 5.38 7.46 -2.59
N ILE A 20 5.68 6.24 -2.19
CA ILE A 20 6.98 5.59 -2.23
C ILE A 20 6.88 4.48 -3.26
N ALA A 21 7.88 4.37 -4.13
CA ALA A 21 7.98 3.25 -5.04
C ALA A 21 8.13 1.95 -4.25
N ALA A 22 7.25 0.99 -4.52
CA ALA A 22 7.25 -0.32 -3.93
C ALA A 22 7.16 -1.42 -4.99
N VAL A 23 7.69 -2.58 -4.64
CA VAL A 23 7.63 -3.78 -5.46
C VAL A 23 6.81 -4.82 -4.73
N PHE A 24 5.69 -5.21 -5.33
CA PHE A 24 4.82 -6.25 -4.83
C PHE A 24 5.13 -7.55 -5.56
N THR A 25 5.54 -8.56 -4.82
CA THR A 25 5.90 -9.87 -5.36
C THR A 25 4.86 -10.88 -4.92
N THR A 26 4.13 -11.45 -5.88
CA THR A 26 3.17 -12.52 -5.60
C THR A 26 3.87 -13.83 -5.22
N TYR A 27 3.11 -14.74 -4.61
CA TYR A 27 3.58 -16.10 -4.35
C TYR A 27 4.10 -16.84 -5.60
N ASP A 28 3.54 -16.55 -6.78
CA ASP A 28 3.99 -17.10 -8.07
C ASP A 28 5.36 -16.56 -8.51
N GLY A 29 5.90 -15.57 -7.80
CA GLY A 29 7.15 -14.89 -8.13
C GLY A 29 6.98 -13.75 -9.13
N GLN A 30 5.74 -13.35 -9.46
CA GLN A 30 5.50 -12.20 -10.32
C GLN A 30 5.64 -10.90 -9.53
N THR A 31 6.43 -9.98 -10.07
CA THR A 31 6.69 -8.67 -9.45
C THR A 31 5.88 -7.58 -10.15
N TYR A 32 5.21 -6.75 -9.35
CA TYR A 32 4.43 -5.60 -9.79
C TYR A 32 5.01 -4.35 -9.14
N GLU A 33 5.33 -3.35 -9.96
CA GLU A 33 5.76 -2.04 -9.46
C GLU A 33 4.52 -1.22 -9.16
N LEU A 34 4.38 -0.78 -7.92
CA LEU A 34 3.28 0.07 -7.50
C LEU A 34 3.75 1.16 -6.56
N THR A 35 2.95 2.22 -6.47
CA THR A 35 3.26 3.34 -5.59
C THR A 35 2.41 3.23 -4.35
N VAL A 36 3.05 3.20 -3.18
CA VAL A 36 2.38 3.10 -1.88
C VAL A 36 2.58 4.35 -1.05
N ALA A 37 1.57 4.84 -0.37
CA ALA A 37 1.74 5.82 0.70
C ALA A 37 1.63 5.13 2.07
N PRO A 38 2.54 5.38 3.02
CA PRO A 38 2.38 4.87 4.37
C PRO A 38 1.13 5.50 5.02
N GLU A 39 0.23 4.65 5.49
CA GLU A 39 -0.98 5.06 6.20
C GLU A 39 -0.73 4.95 7.71
N GLY A 40 -0.73 6.09 8.37
CA GLY A 40 -0.51 6.23 9.80
C GLY A 40 -0.21 7.69 10.13
N GLU A 41 -0.75 8.18 11.23
CA GLU A 41 -0.32 9.48 11.76
C GLU A 41 1.20 9.42 11.93
N LEU A 42 1.90 10.38 11.32
CA LEU A 42 3.21 10.80 11.80
C LEU A 42 3.02 11.40 13.20
N ASN A 43 2.67 10.58 14.18
CA ASN A 43 2.74 10.96 15.57
C ASN A 43 4.23 11.09 15.88
N THR A 44 4.72 12.33 15.77
CA THR A 44 6.11 12.71 16.03
C THR A 44 6.55 12.43 17.47
N ALA A 45 5.64 11.98 18.34
CA ALA A 45 5.93 11.44 19.67
C ALA A 45 6.48 10.00 19.67
N GLU A 46 6.43 9.29 18.55
CA GLU A 46 6.71 7.84 18.45
C GLU A 46 7.94 7.49 17.61
N ALA A 47 8.96 8.36 17.58
CA ALA A 47 10.25 8.02 16.97
C ALA A 47 10.92 6.80 17.63
N ASP A 48 10.62 6.54 18.92
CA ASP A 48 11.07 5.35 19.66
C ASP A 48 10.13 4.13 19.48
N ASP A 49 8.82 4.37 19.27
CA ASP A 49 7.81 3.34 19.00
C ASP A 49 7.83 2.85 17.53
N PHE A 50 8.60 3.47 16.63
CA PHE A 50 8.82 2.94 15.28
C PHE A 50 9.39 1.51 15.27
N ARG A 51 10.06 1.09 16.35
CA ARG A 51 10.52 -0.29 16.58
C ARG A 51 9.47 -1.21 17.22
N ALA A 52 8.48 -0.67 17.92
CA ALA A 52 7.43 -1.46 18.59
C ALA A 52 6.19 -1.64 17.69
N ASN A 53 5.87 -0.63 16.87
CA ASN A 53 4.82 -0.66 15.84
C ASN A 53 5.24 -1.34 14.52
N LEU A 54 6.12 -2.34 14.60
CA LEU A 54 6.54 -3.13 13.43
C LEU A 54 5.48 -4.14 12.97
N LYS A 55 4.52 -4.50 13.82
CA LYS A 55 3.56 -5.58 13.58
C LYS A 55 2.30 -5.18 12.78
N ASN A 56 2.19 -3.93 12.33
CA ASN A 56 0.94 -3.48 11.73
C ASN A 56 1.12 -2.29 10.77
N ARG A 57 2.12 -2.35 9.89
CA ARG A 57 2.36 -1.29 8.92
C ARG A 57 1.25 -1.31 7.88
N ARG A 58 0.67 -0.16 7.59
CA ARG A 58 -0.35 -0.01 6.57
C ARG A 58 0.17 0.87 5.45
N TYR A 59 -0.15 0.47 4.24
CA TYR A 59 0.23 1.17 3.02
C TYR A 59 -1.00 1.31 2.15
N SER A 60 -1.36 2.52 1.75
CA SER A 60 -2.38 2.74 0.73
C SER A 60 -1.74 2.70 -0.66
N CYS A 61 -2.43 2.11 -1.62
CA CYS A 61 -2.10 2.16 -3.03
C CYS A 61 -3.38 2.17 -3.87
N LEU A 62 -3.24 2.18 -5.19
CA LEU A 62 -4.39 2.00 -6.07
C LEU A 62 -4.84 0.53 -6.06
N ALA A 63 -6.14 0.31 -5.99
CA ALA A 63 -6.74 -1.02 -6.10
C ALA A 63 -6.42 -1.68 -7.45
N SER A 64 -6.30 -0.88 -8.51
CA SER A 64 -5.94 -1.36 -9.85
C SER A 64 -4.55 -2.00 -9.94
N ASP A 65 -3.65 -1.63 -9.02
CA ASP A 65 -2.26 -2.09 -9.03
C ASP A 65 -2.07 -3.38 -8.20
N ILE A 66 -3.10 -3.76 -7.42
CA ILE A 66 -3.08 -4.99 -6.63
C ILE A 66 -3.51 -6.17 -7.51
N PRO A 67 -2.66 -7.19 -7.69
CA PRO A 67 -3.08 -8.42 -8.33
C PRO A 67 -4.09 -9.18 -7.44
N GLY A 68 -5.09 -9.81 -8.04
CA GLY A 68 -6.07 -10.63 -7.31
C GLY A 68 -5.46 -11.78 -6.50
N SER A 69 -4.24 -12.21 -6.85
CA SER A 69 -3.45 -13.23 -6.14
C SER A 69 -2.56 -12.65 -5.04
N TRP A 70 -3.03 -11.64 -4.32
CA TRP A 70 -2.25 -10.93 -3.28
C TRP A 70 -1.96 -11.76 -2.02
N ARG A 71 -2.68 -12.87 -1.81
CA ARG A 71 -2.42 -13.77 -0.67
C ARG A 71 -1.00 -14.32 -0.74
N ASP A 72 -0.34 -14.41 0.41
CA ASP A 72 1.04 -14.89 0.56
C ASP A 72 2.06 -14.09 -0.29
N SER A 73 1.72 -12.83 -0.60
CA SER A 73 2.61 -11.93 -1.33
C SER A 73 3.50 -11.14 -0.40
N THR A 74 4.55 -10.55 -0.95
CA THR A 74 5.47 -9.69 -0.22
C THR A 74 5.51 -8.30 -0.84
N LEU A 75 5.60 -7.27 -0.01
CA LEU A 75 5.73 -5.89 -0.43
C LEU A 75 7.10 -5.37 -0.04
N THR A 76 7.89 -4.94 -1.01
CA THR A 76 9.20 -4.34 -0.80
C THR A 76 9.12 -2.82 -0.95
N VAL A 77 9.34 -2.09 0.14
CA VAL A 77 9.29 -0.62 0.19
C VAL A 77 10.65 -0.10 0.68
N GLY A 78 11.30 0.76 -0.10
CA GLY A 78 12.58 1.37 0.30
C GLY A 78 13.68 0.35 0.64
N GLY A 79 13.69 -0.81 -0.03
CA GLY A 79 14.66 -1.89 0.21
C GLY A 79 14.34 -2.81 1.39
N ARG A 80 13.18 -2.68 2.03
CA ARG A 80 12.68 -3.60 3.06
C ARG A 80 11.50 -4.39 2.55
N THR A 81 11.55 -5.70 2.68
CA THR A 81 10.47 -6.61 2.31
C THR A 81 9.61 -6.94 3.52
N PHE A 82 8.30 -6.83 3.34
CA PHE A 82 7.26 -7.13 4.34
C PHE A 82 6.31 -8.17 3.78
N ASN A 83 5.71 -8.99 4.64
CA ASN A 83 4.69 -9.94 4.23
C ASN A 83 3.33 -9.25 4.20
N VAL A 84 2.56 -9.46 3.12
CA VAL A 84 1.21 -8.92 2.99
C VAL A 84 0.26 -9.84 3.75
N ILE A 85 -0.34 -9.30 4.81
CA ILE A 85 -1.26 -10.01 5.69
C ILE A 85 -2.68 -9.90 5.14
N ASP A 86 -3.05 -8.71 4.70
CA ASP A 86 -4.41 -8.37 4.31
C ASP A 86 -4.42 -7.22 3.32
N VAL A 87 -5.41 -7.20 2.42
CA VAL A 87 -5.64 -6.09 1.49
C VAL A 87 -7.12 -5.74 1.54
N ASP A 88 -7.41 -4.56 2.05
CA ASP A 88 -8.76 -4.00 2.09
C ASP A 88 -8.94 -3.07 0.89
N ILE A 89 -9.92 -3.34 0.04
CA ILE A 89 -10.21 -2.54 -1.15
C ILE A 89 -11.47 -1.73 -0.85
N ASP A 90 -11.41 -0.44 -1.11
CA ASP A 90 -12.54 0.46 -0.90
C ASP A 90 -13.76 0.07 -1.78
N ASP A 91 -14.96 0.44 -1.33
CA ASP A 91 -16.25 0.10 -1.98
C ASP A 91 -16.30 0.60 -3.44
N TYR A 92 -15.55 1.65 -3.77
CA TYR A 92 -15.45 2.20 -5.12
C TYR A 92 -14.37 1.53 -6.00
N ASN A 93 -13.62 0.56 -5.47
CA ASN A 93 -12.50 -0.13 -6.14
C ASN A 93 -11.43 0.84 -6.67
N VAL A 94 -11.17 1.90 -5.91
CA VAL A 94 -10.20 2.95 -6.24
C VAL A 94 -8.93 2.80 -5.42
N SER A 95 -9.09 2.77 -4.09
CA SER A 95 -8.02 2.60 -3.10
C SER A 95 -7.91 1.15 -2.67
N ALA A 96 -6.70 0.72 -2.36
CA ALA A 96 -6.43 -0.48 -1.59
C ALA A 96 -5.51 -0.15 -0.42
N LEU A 97 -5.85 -0.66 0.75
CA LEU A 97 -5.06 -0.57 1.97
C LEU A 97 -4.41 -1.93 2.22
N LEU A 98 -3.11 -2.01 1.99
CA LEU A 98 -2.31 -3.18 2.34
C LEU A 98 -1.89 -3.12 3.80
N ARG A 99 -2.08 -4.23 4.49
CA ARG A 99 -1.56 -4.46 5.83
C ARG A 99 -0.36 -5.41 5.74
N VAL A 100 0.76 -5.02 6.32
CA VAL A 100 2.02 -5.79 6.25
C VAL A 100 2.71 -5.95 7.60
N GLU A 101 3.49 -7.04 7.75
CA GLU A 101 4.37 -7.33 8.90
C GLU A 101 5.81 -7.67 8.49
#